data_AF-A0A412TJ88-F1
#
_entry.id   AF-A0A412TJ88-F1
#
_cell.length_a   1.000
_cell.length_b   1.000
_cell.length_c   1.000
_cell.angle_alpha   90.00
_cell.angle_beta   90.00
_cell.angle_gamma   90.00
#
_symmetry.space_group_name_H-M   'P 1'
#
loop_
_entity.id
_entity.type
_entity.pdbx_description
1 polymer ?
#
loop_
_entity_poly.entity_id
_entity_poly.type
_entity_poly.pdbx_seq_one_letter_code
_entity_poly.pdbx_strand_id
1 'polypeptide(L)'
;MESYHKKKIGSIPKDSTGGSSIRKGMVVFNGGTSETGLVGDVTGNCVSVPVRMTAGRELVTDDAVMFLNDCREASAEQKIALQRLLNEGHLAWDKRRGVCSESLYAPKDGQLVKLSILDEHVILGAFKEIDAKGRVVLYCLLDEDGSLRYSLHETVGYAVNLQILPIGTSGRSRLSDALRQKGLAWNGRLKELERLATRVRRGDKYYYLNDILEIRECRDNNRPADRKRLECGNYFMERRDAELVRDCVRSVVRLNRDKDARR
;
A
#
# COMPACT_ATOMS: atom_id res chain seq x y z
N MET A 1 -10.27 18.68 29.71
CA MET A 1 -11.61 18.08 29.58
C MET A 1 -12.35 18.94 28.58
N GLU A 2 -12.26 18.59 27.30
CA GLU A 2 -12.82 19.39 26.20
C GLU A 2 -13.64 18.50 25.28
N SER A 3 -14.70 19.12 24.78
CA SER A 3 -15.97 18.56 24.34
C SER A 3 -15.91 18.00 22.92
N TYR A 4 -16.32 16.75 22.75
CA TYR A 4 -16.58 16.14 21.44
C TYR A 4 -17.87 16.72 20.84
N HIS A 5 -17.74 17.46 19.74
CA HIS A 5 -18.88 17.91 18.94
C HIS A 5 -19.60 16.74 18.27
N LYS A 6 -20.75 16.33 18.82
CA LYS A 6 -21.76 15.49 18.15
C LYS A 6 -22.29 16.22 16.91
N LYS A 7 -21.96 15.75 15.71
CA LYS A 7 -22.70 16.13 14.50
C LYS A 7 -24.03 15.39 14.47
N LYS A 8 -25.10 16.18 14.26
CA LYS A 8 -26.50 15.77 14.18
C LYS A 8 -26.72 14.76 13.04
N ILE A 9 -27.38 13.65 13.38
CA ILE A 9 -27.90 12.67 12.43
C ILE A 9 -29.03 13.35 11.65
N GLY A 10 -28.77 13.65 10.38
CA GLY A 10 -29.80 14.01 9.43
C GLY A 10 -30.64 12.78 9.09
N SER A 11 -31.95 12.98 9.09
CA SER A 11 -33.02 12.04 8.74
C SER A 11 -32.71 11.17 7.53
N ILE A 12 -32.77 9.84 7.73
CA ILE A 12 -32.76 8.83 6.68
C ILE A 12 -34.12 8.87 5.95
N PRO A 13 -34.16 9.04 4.61
CA PRO A 13 -35.37 8.79 3.85
C PRO A 13 -35.73 7.30 3.94
N LYS A 14 -36.98 7.02 4.33
CA LYS A 14 -37.60 5.71 4.11
C LYS A 14 -37.71 5.49 2.59
N ASP A 15 -37.60 4.22 2.23
CA ASP A 15 -37.73 3.63 0.89
C ASP A 15 -36.46 3.61 0.02
N SER A 16 -35.65 2.58 0.25
CA SER A 16 -35.05 1.78 -0.82
C SER A 16 -34.62 0.42 -0.27
N THR A 17 -35.39 -0.62 -0.55
CA THR A 17 -34.98 -2.03 -0.50
C THR A 17 -33.89 -2.27 -1.55
N GLY A 18 -32.66 -1.86 -1.25
CA GLY A 18 -31.46 -2.14 -2.04
C GLY A 18 -30.68 -3.29 -1.42
N GLY A 19 -31.18 -4.52 -1.54
CA GLY A 19 -30.47 -5.70 -1.07
C GLY A 19 -29.16 -5.86 -1.84
N SER A 20 -28.03 -5.72 -1.15
CA SER A 20 -26.73 -6.17 -1.69
C SER A 20 -26.86 -7.65 -1.99
N SER A 21 -26.92 -8.03 -3.27
CA SER A 21 -26.98 -9.42 -3.66
C SER A 21 -25.65 -10.09 -3.30
N ILE A 22 -25.74 -11.17 -2.52
CA ILE A 22 -24.60 -12.02 -2.20
C ILE A 22 -23.98 -12.50 -3.52
N ARG A 23 -22.66 -12.36 -3.63
CA ARG A 23 -21.88 -12.71 -4.84
C ARG A 23 -20.61 -13.44 -4.49
N LYS A 24 -20.02 -14.10 -5.49
CA LYS A 24 -18.70 -14.74 -5.41
C LYS A 24 -17.68 -13.81 -4.74
N GLY A 25 -16.92 -14.37 -3.81
CA GLY A 25 -15.86 -13.67 -3.11
C GLY A 25 -16.30 -12.83 -1.91
N MET A 26 -17.61 -12.78 -1.61
CA MET A 26 -18.11 -12.20 -0.36
C MET A 26 -17.96 -13.18 0.80
N VAL A 27 -18.06 -12.64 2.02
CA VAL A 27 -18.13 -13.41 3.26
C VAL A 27 -19.56 -13.34 3.76
N VAL A 28 -20.17 -14.50 3.99
CA VAL A 28 -21.55 -14.62 4.44
C VAL A 28 -21.61 -15.23 5.83
N PHE A 29 -22.67 -14.90 6.56
CA PHE A 29 -23.05 -15.55 7.79
C PHE A 29 -24.40 -16.23 7.60
N ASN A 30 -24.46 -17.53 7.90
CA ASN A 30 -25.69 -18.31 7.88
C ASN A 30 -26.35 -18.26 9.27
N GLY A 31 -27.55 -17.68 9.34
CA GLY A 31 -28.29 -17.53 10.60
C GLY A 31 -28.84 -18.83 11.16
N GLY A 32 -29.12 -19.82 10.31
CA GLY A 32 -29.63 -21.13 10.71
C GLY A 32 -28.55 -22.03 11.32
N THR A 33 -27.35 -22.04 10.74
CA THR A 33 -26.23 -22.88 11.22
C THR A 33 -25.23 -22.13 12.11
N SER A 34 -25.35 -20.81 12.21
CA SER A 34 -24.37 -19.93 12.89
C SER A 34 -22.95 -20.04 12.32
N GLU A 35 -22.82 -20.32 11.03
CA GLU A 35 -21.55 -20.47 10.34
C GLU A 35 -21.18 -19.20 9.56
N THR A 36 -19.89 -18.92 9.44
CA THR A 36 -19.37 -17.82 8.60
C THR A 36 -18.55 -18.40 7.46
N GLY A 37 -18.88 -18.09 6.21
CA GLY A 37 -18.30 -18.74 5.04
C GLY A 37 -17.86 -17.79 3.95
N LEU A 38 -16.87 -18.21 3.15
CA LEU A 38 -16.46 -17.54 1.92
C LEU A 38 -17.28 -18.07 0.76
N VAL A 39 -17.88 -17.18 -0.04
CA VAL A 39 -18.69 -17.57 -1.19
C VAL A 39 -17.78 -17.92 -2.37
N GLY A 40 -17.78 -19.20 -2.76
CA GLY A 40 -17.05 -19.69 -3.93
C GLY A 40 -17.79 -19.39 -5.24
N ASP A 41 -19.09 -19.61 -5.25
CA ASP A 41 -20.00 -19.34 -6.38
C ASP A 41 -21.46 -19.19 -5.90
N VAL A 42 -22.32 -18.66 -6.78
CA VAL A 42 -23.76 -18.48 -6.54
C VAL A 42 -24.55 -19.13 -7.66
N THR A 43 -25.45 -20.06 -7.34
CA THR A 43 -26.27 -20.77 -8.35
C THR A 43 -27.71 -20.88 -7.86
N GLY A 44 -28.64 -20.23 -8.58
CA GLY A 44 -30.04 -20.19 -8.19
C GLY A 44 -30.24 -19.55 -6.81
N ASN A 45 -30.87 -20.29 -5.89
CA ASN A 45 -31.09 -19.83 -4.52
C ASN A 45 -30.04 -20.35 -3.51
N CYS A 46 -28.88 -20.80 -4.00
CA CYS A 46 -27.84 -21.43 -3.20
C CYS A 46 -26.48 -20.77 -3.42
N VAL A 47 -25.64 -20.83 -2.39
CA VAL A 47 -24.23 -20.44 -2.45
C VAL A 47 -23.34 -21.65 -2.15
N SER A 48 -22.27 -21.80 -2.92
CA SER A 48 -21.20 -22.72 -2.56
C SER A 48 -20.24 -22.01 -1.61
N VAL A 49 -19.85 -22.72 -0.56
CA VAL A 49 -19.03 -22.23 0.53
C VAL A 49 -17.85 -23.19 0.70
N PRO A 50 -16.76 -23.00 -0.07
CA PRO A 50 -15.57 -23.86 0.01
C PRO A 50 -14.83 -23.77 1.33
N VAL A 51 -15.03 -22.69 2.08
CA VAL A 51 -14.35 -22.46 3.34
C VAL A 51 -15.31 -21.79 4.31
N ARG A 52 -15.40 -22.34 5.51
CA ARG A 52 -16.26 -21.83 6.56
C ARG A 52 -15.68 -22.03 7.96
N MET A 53 -16.08 -21.15 8.85
CA MET A 53 -15.95 -21.28 10.29
C MET A 53 -17.27 -21.82 10.85
N THR A 54 -17.21 -22.95 11.55
CA THR A 54 -18.37 -23.54 12.23
C THR A 54 -18.81 -22.68 13.42
N ALA A 55 -20.00 -22.96 13.97
CA ALA A 55 -20.43 -22.36 15.24
C ALA A 55 -19.44 -22.63 16.40
N GLY A 56 -18.73 -23.76 16.36
CA GLY A 56 -17.67 -24.13 17.30
C GLY A 56 -16.32 -23.44 17.07
N ARG A 57 -16.24 -22.52 16.09
CA ARG A 57 -15.00 -21.83 15.66
C ARG A 57 -13.93 -22.74 15.06
N GLU A 58 -14.35 -23.82 14.42
CA GLU A 58 -13.44 -24.68 13.66
C GLU A 58 -13.45 -24.29 12.19
N LEU A 59 -12.27 -24.29 11.57
CA LEU A 59 -12.14 -24.07 10.13
C LEU A 59 -12.43 -25.36 9.39
N VAL A 60 -13.31 -25.30 8.40
CA VAL A 60 -13.59 -26.40 7.48
C VAL A 60 -13.42 -25.92 6.04
N THR A 61 -12.74 -26.73 5.24
CA THR A 61 -12.41 -26.45 3.83
C THR A 61 -13.11 -27.39 2.84
N ASP A 62 -14.10 -28.13 3.31
CA ASP A 62 -14.97 -28.94 2.45
C ASP A 62 -16.09 -28.06 1.88
N ASP A 63 -16.35 -28.22 0.58
CA ASP A 63 -17.43 -27.51 -0.12
C ASP A 63 -18.78 -27.79 0.55
N ALA A 64 -19.38 -26.74 1.11
CA ALA A 64 -20.75 -26.77 1.60
C ALA A 64 -21.68 -25.98 0.68
N VAL A 65 -22.96 -26.33 0.69
CA VAL A 65 -24.02 -25.57 0.01
C VAL A 65 -24.94 -24.96 1.07
N MET A 66 -25.18 -23.66 0.97
CA MET A 66 -26.09 -22.93 1.86
C MET A 66 -27.20 -22.26 1.07
N PHE A 67 -28.40 -22.15 1.64
CA PHE A 67 -29.48 -21.37 1.05
C PHE A 67 -29.23 -19.88 1.22
N LEU A 68 -29.44 -19.11 0.15
CA LEU A 68 -29.27 -17.65 0.16
C LEU A 68 -30.17 -16.97 1.18
N ASN A 69 -31.39 -17.50 1.39
CA ASN A 69 -32.37 -16.94 2.32
C ASN A 69 -31.91 -17.00 3.79
N ASP A 70 -31.01 -17.93 4.12
CA ASP A 70 -30.44 -18.06 5.47
C ASP A 70 -29.18 -17.22 5.64
N CYS A 71 -28.67 -16.64 4.55
CA CYS A 71 -27.40 -15.94 4.51
C CYS A 71 -27.58 -14.41 4.55
N ARG A 72 -26.68 -13.75 5.26
CA ARG A 72 -26.45 -12.30 5.16
C ARG A 72 -24.96 -12.03 4.98
N GLU A 73 -24.60 -10.79 4.65
CA GLU A 73 -23.19 -10.39 4.71
C GLU A 73 -22.66 -10.53 6.15
N ALA A 74 -21.45 -11.07 6.29
CA ALA A 74 -20.77 -11.22 7.57
C ALA A 74 -20.33 -9.86 8.15
N SER A 75 -20.37 -9.71 9.47
CA SER A 75 -19.87 -8.50 10.15
C SER A 75 -18.34 -8.43 10.11
N ALA A 76 -17.77 -7.27 10.44
CA ALA A 76 -16.32 -7.09 10.52
C ALA A 76 -15.67 -8.08 11.51
N GLU A 77 -16.30 -8.33 12.66
CA GLU A 77 -15.82 -9.28 13.67
C GLU A 77 -15.82 -10.72 13.13
N GLN A 78 -16.87 -11.09 12.40
CA GLN A 78 -16.99 -12.41 11.77
C GLN A 78 -15.92 -12.61 10.69
N LYS A 79 -15.67 -11.59 9.86
CA LYS A 79 -14.60 -11.59 8.84
C LYS A 79 -13.21 -11.73 9.50
N ILE A 80 -12.94 -10.98 10.56
CA ILE A 80 -11.67 -11.06 11.31
C ILE A 80 -11.48 -12.43 11.95
N ALA A 81 -12.53 -13.00 12.54
CA ALA A 81 -12.46 -14.34 13.15
C ALA A 81 -12.13 -15.41 12.11
N LEU A 82 -12.78 -15.37 10.94
CA LEU A 82 -12.47 -16.30 9.85
C LEU A 82 -11.04 -16.10 9.30
N GLN A 83 -10.58 -14.85 9.15
CA GLN A 83 -9.20 -14.56 8.71
C GLN A 83 -8.15 -15.12 9.69
N ARG A 84 -8.40 -15.05 11.00
CA ARG A 84 -7.50 -15.64 12.00
C ARG A 84 -7.37 -17.15 11.83
N LEU A 85 -8.50 -17.84 11.67
CA LEU A 85 -8.50 -19.28 11.46
C LEU A 85 -7.78 -19.67 10.17
N LEU A 86 -7.94 -18.90 9.09
CA LEU A 86 -7.17 -19.09 7.87
C LEU A 86 -5.66 -18.95 8.12
N ASN A 87 -5.26 -17.89 8.82
CA ASN A 87 -3.84 -17.65 9.14
C ASN A 87 -3.24 -18.77 10.03
N GLU A 88 -4.00 -19.24 11.02
CA GLU A 88 -3.64 -20.36 11.90
C GLU A 88 -3.49 -21.68 11.11
N GLY A 89 -4.35 -21.89 10.11
CA GLY A 89 -4.27 -23.01 9.17
C GLY A 89 -3.26 -22.82 8.03
N HIS A 90 -2.48 -21.74 8.02
CA HIS A 90 -1.56 -21.38 6.93
C HIS A 90 -2.24 -21.31 5.55
N LEU A 91 -3.46 -20.77 5.49
CA LEU A 91 -4.24 -20.61 4.27
C LEU A 91 -4.40 -19.13 3.91
N ALA A 92 -4.33 -18.84 2.62
CA ALA A 92 -4.65 -17.55 2.04
C ALA A 92 -5.82 -17.70 1.06
N TRP A 93 -6.76 -16.75 1.13
CA TRP A 93 -7.90 -16.64 0.23
C TRP A 93 -7.54 -15.80 -1.01
N ASP A 94 -7.84 -16.34 -2.19
CA ASP A 94 -7.86 -15.60 -3.46
C ASP A 94 -9.32 -15.36 -3.85
N LYS A 95 -9.80 -14.12 -3.64
CA LYS A 95 -11.19 -13.73 -3.93
C LYS A 95 -11.56 -13.83 -5.41
N ARG A 96 -10.60 -13.63 -6.31
CA ARG A 96 -10.83 -13.71 -7.76
C ARG A 96 -11.06 -15.15 -8.20
N ARG A 97 -10.23 -16.06 -7.70
CA ARG A 97 -10.34 -17.50 -8.02
C ARG A 97 -11.46 -18.16 -7.22
N GLY A 98 -11.74 -17.67 -6.02
CA GLY A 98 -12.68 -18.27 -5.07
C GLY A 98 -12.11 -19.53 -4.42
N VAL A 99 -10.79 -19.55 -4.17
CA VAL A 99 -10.10 -20.71 -3.61
C VAL A 99 -9.16 -20.30 -2.49
N CYS A 100 -8.97 -21.20 -1.53
CA CYS A 100 -7.87 -21.11 -0.56
C CYS A 100 -6.66 -21.87 -1.06
N SER A 101 -5.48 -21.36 -0.75
CA SER A 101 -4.20 -22.00 -1.01
C SER A 101 -3.29 -21.87 0.19
N GLU A 102 -2.39 -22.83 0.37
CA GLU A 102 -1.37 -22.75 1.41
C GLU A 102 -0.51 -21.49 1.26
N SER A 103 -0.24 -20.83 2.37
CA SER A 103 0.55 -19.60 2.46
C SER A 103 1.42 -19.61 3.71
N LEU A 104 2.67 -20.02 3.51
CA LEU A 104 3.74 -19.92 4.51
C LEU A 104 4.57 -18.64 4.35
N TYR A 105 4.00 -17.62 3.70
CA TYR A 105 4.72 -16.39 3.40
C TYR A 105 5.01 -15.57 4.66
N ALA A 106 6.29 -15.37 4.95
CA ALA A 106 6.77 -14.43 5.95
C ALA A 106 7.47 -13.23 5.26
N PRO A 107 6.94 -12.00 5.42
CA PRO A 107 7.54 -10.84 4.79
C PRO A 107 8.91 -10.51 5.39
N LYS A 108 9.86 -10.12 4.55
CA LYS A 108 11.17 -9.62 5.00
C LYS A 108 11.16 -8.10 5.04
N ASP A 109 11.97 -7.55 5.94
CA ASP A 109 12.22 -6.11 6.04
C ASP A 109 12.57 -5.50 4.66
N GLY A 110 11.82 -4.46 4.29
CA GLY A 110 11.93 -3.71 3.04
C GLY A 110 11.14 -4.32 1.85
N GLN A 111 10.56 -5.51 2.01
CA GLN A 111 9.74 -6.12 0.96
C GLN A 111 8.43 -5.38 0.78
N LEU A 112 7.98 -5.27 -0.47
CA LEU A 112 6.66 -4.76 -0.76
C LEU A 112 5.61 -5.86 -0.56
N VAL A 113 4.56 -5.54 0.19
CA VAL A 113 3.51 -6.46 0.60
C VAL A 113 2.13 -5.93 0.24
N LYS A 114 1.18 -6.86 0.14
CA LYS A 114 -0.25 -6.62 0.11
C LYS A 114 -0.83 -7.13 1.43
N LEU A 115 -1.58 -6.27 2.12
CA LEU A 115 -2.32 -6.61 3.33
C LEU A 115 -3.82 -6.54 3.01
N SER A 116 -4.59 -7.48 3.54
CA SER A 116 -6.06 -7.48 3.40
C SER A 116 -6.72 -8.29 4.51
N ILE A 117 -8.04 -8.16 4.64
CA ILE A 117 -8.87 -9.10 5.40
C ILE A 117 -9.74 -9.82 4.38
N LEU A 118 -9.50 -11.11 4.17
CA LEU A 118 -10.23 -11.95 3.21
C LEU A 118 -10.23 -11.36 1.79
N ASP A 119 -9.10 -10.75 1.41
CA ASP A 119 -8.92 -10.03 0.15
C ASP A 119 -9.82 -8.79 -0.06
N GLU A 120 -10.38 -8.26 1.03
CA GLU A 120 -11.07 -6.97 1.12
C GLU A 120 -10.18 -5.94 1.84
N HIS A 121 -10.45 -4.65 1.62
CA HIS A 121 -9.69 -3.55 2.23
C HIS A 121 -8.19 -3.66 1.99
N VAL A 122 -7.82 -3.63 0.71
CA VAL A 122 -6.45 -3.90 0.28
C VAL A 122 -5.54 -2.70 0.55
N ILE A 123 -4.55 -2.92 1.41
CA ILE A 123 -3.45 -2.00 1.69
C ILE A 123 -2.18 -2.50 1.01
N LEU A 124 -1.46 -1.61 0.33
CA LEU A 124 -0.17 -1.91 -0.32
C LEU A 124 0.94 -1.15 0.38
N GLY A 125 2.09 -1.76 0.66
CA GLY A 125 3.15 -1.00 1.33
C GLY A 125 4.49 -1.71 1.42
N ALA A 126 5.47 -1.01 1.97
CA ALA A 126 6.80 -1.53 2.24
C ALA A 126 6.87 -2.04 3.69
N PHE A 127 7.01 -3.35 3.87
CA PHE A 127 7.08 -4.00 5.17
C PHE A 127 8.34 -3.59 5.93
N LYS A 128 8.18 -3.33 7.24
CA LYS A 128 9.27 -3.06 8.15
C LYS A 128 9.43 -4.21 9.14
N GLU A 129 8.40 -4.43 9.95
CA GLU A 129 8.41 -5.45 11.00
C GLU A 129 6.99 -5.77 11.48
N ILE A 130 6.88 -6.81 12.30
CA ILE A 130 5.77 -7.00 13.22
C ILE A 130 6.30 -6.59 14.59
N ASP A 131 5.68 -5.58 15.21
CA ASP A 131 6.15 -5.05 16.48
C ASP A 131 5.94 -6.05 17.65
N ALA A 132 6.46 -5.73 18.83
CA ALA A 132 6.33 -6.57 20.01
C ALA A 132 4.87 -6.82 20.46
N LYS A 133 3.90 -6.04 19.96
CA LYS A 133 2.46 -6.21 20.21
C LYS A 133 1.78 -7.04 19.13
N GLY A 134 2.53 -7.54 18.14
CA GLY A 134 2.00 -8.32 17.02
C GLY A 134 1.36 -7.45 15.93
N ARG A 135 1.66 -6.15 15.86
CA ARG A 135 1.09 -5.24 14.84
C ARG A 135 2.05 -5.08 13.66
N VAL A 136 1.49 -5.09 12.46
CA VAL A 136 2.25 -4.84 11.22
C VAL A 136 2.63 -3.37 11.15
N VAL A 137 3.94 -3.12 10.98
CA VAL A 137 4.52 -1.80 10.76
C VAL A 137 5.07 -1.74 9.34
N LEU A 138 4.73 -0.65 8.63
CA LEU A 138 5.18 -0.37 7.27
C LEU A 138 6.01 0.91 7.23
N TYR A 139 6.96 1.00 6.30
CA TYR A 139 7.66 2.25 6.02
C TYR A 139 6.75 3.26 5.32
N CYS A 140 5.94 2.78 4.38
CA CYS A 140 4.92 3.53 3.69
C CYS A 140 3.79 2.59 3.28
N LEU A 141 2.60 3.16 3.11
CA LEU A 141 1.44 2.43 2.64
C LEU A 141 0.55 3.29 1.75
N LEU A 142 -0.11 2.61 0.82
CA LEU A 142 -1.20 3.10 0.01
C LEU A 142 -2.45 2.35 0.43
N ASP A 143 -3.42 3.08 0.94
CA ASP A 143 -4.71 2.55 1.40
C ASP A 143 -5.67 2.32 0.22
N GLU A 144 -6.79 1.64 0.47
CA GLU A 144 -7.77 1.30 -0.56
C GLU A 144 -8.42 2.56 -1.19
N ASP A 145 -8.59 3.61 -0.39
CA ASP A 145 -9.13 4.92 -0.81
C ASP A 145 -8.14 5.76 -1.64
N GLY A 146 -6.90 5.26 -1.84
CA GLY A 146 -5.83 5.96 -2.54
C GLY A 146 -4.99 6.89 -1.66
N SER A 147 -5.26 6.94 -0.36
CA SER A 147 -4.47 7.71 0.60
C SER A 147 -3.09 7.10 0.78
N LEU A 148 -2.05 7.90 0.54
CA LEU A 148 -0.66 7.51 0.72
C LEU A 148 -0.13 8.07 2.04
N ARG A 149 0.33 7.18 2.92
CA ARG A 149 0.98 7.50 4.20
C ARG A 149 2.42 7.00 4.21
N TYR A 150 3.35 7.79 4.73
CA TYR A 150 4.79 7.56 4.53
C TYR A 150 5.69 8.13 5.64
N SER A 151 5.32 7.95 6.91
CA SER A 151 6.12 8.39 8.07
C SER A 151 7.34 7.52 8.40
N LEU A 152 7.63 6.47 7.60
CA LEU A 152 8.62 5.42 7.90
C LEU A 152 8.28 4.54 9.13
N HIS A 153 7.09 4.73 9.71
CA HIS A 153 6.57 3.96 10.85
C HIS A 153 5.02 3.98 10.86
N GLU A 154 4.39 3.47 9.80
CA GLU A 154 2.93 3.36 9.71
C GLU A 154 2.45 2.06 10.39
N THR A 155 1.64 2.17 11.43
CA THR A 155 1.01 1.00 12.08
C THR A 155 -0.34 0.71 11.42
N VAL A 156 -0.56 -0.53 11.00
CA VAL A 156 -1.80 -0.94 10.30
C VAL A 156 -2.77 -1.65 11.25
N GLY A 157 -2.34 -2.75 11.87
CA GLY A 157 -3.19 -3.60 12.69
C GLY A 157 -2.47 -4.89 13.08
N TYR A 158 -3.14 -5.78 13.81
CA TYR A 158 -2.57 -7.05 14.25
C TYR A 158 -2.33 -7.99 13.07
N ALA A 159 -1.12 -8.54 12.95
CA ALA A 159 -0.73 -9.44 11.86
C ALA A 159 -1.63 -10.68 11.78
N VAL A 160 -2.04 -11.22 12.93
CA VAL A 160 -2.96 -12.38 13.00
C VAL A 160 -4.34 -12.09 12.38
N ASN A 161 -4.75 -10.83 12.28
CA ASN A 161 -6.03 -10.43 11.66
C ASN A 161 -5.90 -10.16 10.16
N LEU A 162 -4.68 -10.18 9.60
CA LEU A 162 -4.39 -9.73 8.25
C LEU A 162 -3.86 -10.89 7.43
N GLN A 163 -4.32 -11.01 6.20
CA GLN A 163 -3.64 -11.79 5.18
C GLN A 163 -2.48 -10.96 4.64
N ILE A 164 -1.26 -11.47 4.77
CA ILE A 164 -0.05 -10.82 4.26
C ILE A 164 0.43 -11.61 3.04
N LEU A 165 0.52 -10.96 1.89
CA LEU A 165 0.98 -11.59 0.65
C LEU A 165 2.05 -10.73 -0.03
N PRO A 166 2.92 -11.33 -0.87
CA PRO A 166 3.81 -10.55 -1.72
C PRO A 166 3.00 -9.69 -2.67
N ILE A 167 3.46 -8.47 -2.90
CA ILE A 167 2.77 -7.58 -3.84
C ILE A 167 2.94 -8.08 -5.29
N GLY A 168 1.82 -8.18 -6.01
CA GLY A 168 1.80 -8.47 -7.45
C GLY A 168 2.14 -7.24 -8.31
N THR A 169 2.33 -7.46 -9.62
CA THR A 169 2.75 -6.40 -10.57
C THR A 169 1.82 -5.17 -10.55
N SER A 170 0.50 -5.37 -10.56
CA SER A 170 -0.47 -4.26 -10.53
C SER A 170 -0.40 -3.45 -9.23
N GLY A 171 -0.24 -4.12 -8.09
CA GLY A 171 -0.05 -3.47 -6.80
C GLY A 171 1.25 -2.66 -6.76
N ARG A 172 2.35 -3.21 -7.30
CA ARG A 172 3.64 -2.50 -7.39
C ARG A 172 3.50 -1.22 -8.19
N SER A 173 2.86 -1.28 -9.36
CA SER A 173 2.64 -0.09 -10.19
C SER A 173 1.80 0.96 -9.44
N ARG A 174 0.68 0.56 -8.82
CA ARG A 174 -0.17 1.47 -8.04
C ARG A 174 0.59 2.19 -6.92
N LEU A 175 1.36 1.46 -6.11
CA LEU A 175 2.16 2.04 -5.04
C LEU A 175 3.27 2.95 -5.59
N SER A 176 3.97 2.51 -6.63
CA SER A 176 5.02 3.29 -7.29
C SER A 176 4.48 4.59 -7.88
N ASP A 177 3.30 4.56 -8.52
CA ASP A 177 2.68 5.73 -9.11
C ASP A 177 2.22 6.71 -8.03
N ALA A 178 1.63 6.22 -6.93
CA ALA A 178 1.25 7.05 -5.80
C ALA A 178 2.47 7.75 -5.16
N LEU A 179 3.57 7.01 -4.95
CA LEU A 179 4.83 7.59 -4.47
C LEU A 179 5.38 8.63 -5.46
N ARG A 180 5.38 8.31 -6.76
CA ARG A 180 5.86 9.20 -7.82
C ARG A 180 5.06 10.50 -7.90
N GLN A 181 3.74 10.45 -7.69
CA GLN A 181 2.90 11.66 -7.63
C GLN A 181 3.27 12.58 -6.48
N LYS A 182 3.91 12.06 -5.42
CA LYS A 182 4.50 12.85 -4.33
C LYS A 182 5.98 13.19 -4.55
N GLY A 183 6.53 12.87 -5.72
CA GLY A 183 7.95 13.05 -6.02
C GLY A 183 8.86 12.11 -5.22
N LEU A 184 8.36 10.92 -4.85
CA LEU A 184 9.07 9.93 -4.05
C LEU A 184 9.25 8.62 -4.81
N ALA A 185 10.27 7.85 -4.44
CA ALA A 185 10.46 6.47 -4.81
C ALA A 185 10.91 5.65 -3.61
N TRP A 186 10.44 4.40 -3.52
CA TRP A 186 10.89 3.46 -2.51
C TRP A 186 12.20 2.80 -2.95
N ASN A 187 13.26 2.97 -2.16
CA ASN A 187 14.50 2.20 -2.31
C ASN A 187 14.49 1.01 -1.35
N GLY A 188 14.15 -0.17 -1.86
CA GLY A 188 14.08 -1.39 -1.03
C GLY A 188 15.43 -1.89 -0.50
N ARG A 189 16.56 -1.46 -1.09
CA ARG A 189 17.90 -1.83 -0.59
C ARG A 189 18.29 -0.98 0.61
N LEU A 190 18.05 0.33 0.54
CA LEU A 190 18.35 1.26 1.61
C LEU A 190 17.23 1.34 2.65
N LYS A 191 16.03 0.86 2.30
CA LYS A 191 14.80 0.92 3.11
C LYS A 191 14.38 2.37 3.38
N GLU A 192 14.50 3.20 2.35
CA GLU A 192 14.28 4.63 2.44
C GLU A 192 13.38 5.13 1.30
N LEU A 193 12.72 6.25 1.56
CA LEU A 193 12.01 7.02 0.54
C LEU A 193 12.94 8.07 -0.03
N GLU A 194 13.35 7.85 -1.27
CA GLU A 194 14.17 8.80 -2.00
C GLU A 194 13.27 9.85 -2.65
N ARG A 195 13.68 11.11 -2.58
CA ARG A 195 13.08 12.12 -3.44
C ARG A 195 13.49 11.80 -4.87
N LEU A 196 12.50 11.53 -5.72
CA LEU A 196 12.73 11.50 -7.14
C LEU A 196 13.21 12.89 -7.54
N ALA A 197 14.42 12.96 -8.09
CA ALA A 197 14.88 14.16 -8.74
C ALA A 197 13.83 14.51 -9.80
N THR A 198 13.15 15.64 -9.57
CA THR A 198 12.05 16.10 -10.40
C THR A 198 12.62 16.41 -11.78
N ARG A 199 12.37 15.48 -12.70
CA ARG A 199 12.78 15.59 -14.09
C ARG A 199 11.76 16.45 -14.82
N VAL A 200 12.24 17.38 -15.64
CA VAL A 200 11.36 18.16 -16.53
C VAL A 200 10.75 17.25 -17.59
N ARG A 201 9.67 17.66 -18.27
CA ARG A 201 9.12 16.84 -19.35
C ARG A 201 10.11 16.77 -20.51
N ARG A 202 10.02 15.71 -21.31
CA ARG A 202 10.86 15.59 -22.52
C ARG A 202 10.61 16.81 -23.42
N GLY A 203 11.69 17.49 -23.81
CA GLY A 203 11.69 18.70 -24.62
C GLY A 203 11.77 20.00 -23.82
N ASP A 204 11.44 19.95 -22.51
CA ASP A 204 11.55 21.09 -21.61
C ASP A 204 13.02 21.33 -21.21
N LYS A 205 13.29 22.55 -20.77
CA LYS A 205 14.63 22.97 -20.37
C LYS A 205 14.93 22.66 -18.91
N TYR A 206 16.17 22.32 -18.65
CA TYR A 206 16.79 22.26 -17.33
C TYR A 206 18.15 22.96 -17.37
N TYR A 207 18.71 23.22 -16.19
CA TYR A 207 20.01 23.84 -16.01
C TYR A 207 20.97 22.87 -15.33
N TYR A 208 22.25 22.98 -15.65
CA TYR A 208 23.32 22.21 -14.99
C TYR A 208 24.59 23.05 -14.91
N LEU A 209 25.50 22.68 -14.02
CA LEU A 209 26.83 23.25 -13.91
C LEU A 209 27.80 22.46 -14.79
N ASN A 210 28.52 23.13 -15.69
CA ASN A 210 29.61 22.47 -16.41
C ASN A 210 30.86 22.30 -15.52
N ASP A 211 31.92 21.78 -16.11
CA ASP A 211 33.24 21.54 -15.51
C ASP A 211 33.90 22.79 -14.90
N ILE A 212 33.55 23.99 -15.38
CA ILE A 212 34.03 25.28 -14.84
C ILE A 212 32.98 26.00 -13.98
N LEU A 213 31.94 25.29 -13.53
CA LEU A 213 30.84 25.79 -12.69
C LEU A 213 30.01 26.90 -13.36
N GLU A 214 29.96 26.96 -14.68
CA GLU A 214 29.02 27.80 -15.42
C GLU A 214 27.66 27.12 -15.54
N ILE A 215 26.62 27.91 -15.42
CA ILE A 215 25.24 27.43 -15.57
C ILE A 215 24.92 27.34 -17.06
N ARG A 216 24.68 26.13 -17.54
CA ARG A 216 24.28 25.81 -18.90
C ARG A 216 22.81 25.42 -18.94
N GLU A 217 22.10 25.91 -19.96
CA GLU A 217 20.74 25.45 -20.27
C GLU A 217 20.82 24.25 -21.23
N CYS A 218 19.97 23.24 -21.00
CA CYS A 218 19.83 22.08 -21.87
C CYS A 218 18.36 21.68 -21.97
N ARG A 219 17.96 21.08 -23.09
CA ARG A 219 16.63 20.47 -23.22
C ARG A 219 16.72 18.98 -22.93
N ASP A 220 15.87 18.49 -22.03
CA ASP A 220 15.84 17.08 -21.68
C ASP A 220 15.27 16.27 -22.84
N ASN A 221 16.11 15.48 -23.51
CA ASN A 221 15.70 14.65 -24.64
C ASN A 221 15.73 13.16 -24.28
N ASN A 222 15.72 12.82 -22.98
CA ASN A 222 15.93 11.47 -22.49
C ASN A 222 17.27 10.84 -22.91
N ARG A 223 18.29 11.66 -23.21
CA ARG A 223 19.61 11.16 -23.59
C ARG A 223 20.35 10.60 -22.37
N PRO A 224 21.32 9.69 -22.56
CA PRO A 224 22.13 9.18 -21.46
C PRO A 224 22.80 10.28 -20.63
N ALA A 225 23.17 11.40 -21.24
CA ALA A 225 23.74 12.56 -20.54
C ALA A 225 22.74 13.24 -19.60
N ASP A 226 21.48 13.39 -20.00
CA ASP A 226 20.42 13.97 -19.17
C ASP A 226 20.18 13.11 -17.92
N ARG A 227 20.18 11.77 -18.13
CA ARG A 227 20.03 10.80 -17.04
C ARG A 227 21.19 10.88 -16.04
N LYS A 228 22.44 10.90 -16.53
CA LYS A 228 23.63 11.01 -15.66
C LYS A 228 23.61 12.28 -14.82
N ARG A 229 23.21 13.41 -15.41
CA ARG A 229 23.08 14.70 -14.71
C ARG A 229 22.01 14.66 -13.63
N LEU A 230 20.86 14.06 -13.93
CA LEU A 230 19.79 13.86 -12.96
C LEU A 230 20.24 12.97 -11.79
N GLU A 231 20.89 11.84 -12.09
CA GLU A 231 21.38 10.87 -11.10
C GLU A 231 22.46 11.45 -10.19
N CYS A 232 23.35 12.31 -10.70
CA CYS A 232 24.39 12.95 -9.89
C CYS A 232 23.95 14.26 -9.21
N GLY A 233 22.67 14.63 -9.31
CA GLY A 233 22.13 15.86 -8.72
C GLY A 233 22.54 17.15 -9.42
N ASN A 234 23.22 17.08 -10.58
CA ASN A 234 23.57 18.23 -11.42
C ASN A 234 22.46 18.53 -12.44
N TYR A 235 21.24 18.66 -11.95
CA TYR A 235 20.03 18.84 -12.76
C TYR A 235 19.06 19.76 -12.02
N PHE A 236 18.92 20.99 -12.50
CA PHE A 236 18.13 22.05 -11.86
C PHE A 236 16.98 22.46 -12.77
N MET A 237 15.75 22.47 -12.27
CA MET A 237 14.60 22.91 -13.07
C MET A 237 14.57 24.44 -13.20
N GLU A 238 15.00 25.13 -12.15
CA GLU A 238 15.12 26.58 -12.14
C GLU A 238 16.58 27.02 -12.18
N ARG A 239 16.86 28.10 -12.90
CA ARG A 239 18.21 28.67 -12.96
C ARG A 239 18.70 29.10 -11.57
N ARG A 240 17.79 29.61 -10.74
CA ARG A 240 18.06 30.06 -9.37
C ARG A 240 18.65 28.96 -8.51
N ASP A 241 18.15 27.73 -8.62
CA ASP A 241 18.68 26.59 -7.85
C ASP A 241 20.12 26.26 -8.25
N ALA A 242 20.42 26.34 -9.56
CA ALA A 242 21.78 26.17 -10.06
C ALA A 242 22.72 27.30 -9.56
N GLU A 243 22.21 28.53 -9.46
CA GLU A 243 22.96 29.68 -8.91
C GLU A 243 23.29 29.47 -7.44
N LEU A 244 22.32 29.03 -6.63
CA LEU A 244 22.52 28.73 -5.21
C LEU A 244 23.59 27.66 -4.99
N VAL A 245 23.53 26.55 -5.74
CA VAL A 245 24.52 25.47 -5.63
C VAL A 245 25.90 25.95 -6.08
N ARG A 246 25.99 26.66 -7.21
CA ARG A 246 27.25 27.23 -7.71
C ARG A 246 27.90 28.13 -6.67
N ASP A 247 27.13 29.02 -6.07
CA ASP A 247 27.64 30.01 -5.12
C ASP A 247 28.06 29.33 -3.80
N CYS A 248 27.35 28.28 -3.38
CA CYS A 248 27.76 27.41 -2.28
C CYS A 248 29.12 26.74 -2.56
N VAL A 249 29.25 26.06 -3.70
CA VAL A 249 30.50 25.39 -4.11
C VAL A 249 31.66 26.39 -4.18
N ARG A 250 31.44 27.55 -4.81
CA ARG A 250 32.47 28.61 -4.89
C ARG A 250 32.87 29.13 -3.52
N SER A 251 31.92 29.30 -2.60
CA SER A 251 32.19 29.76 -1.24
C SER A 251 33.03 28.76 -0.47
N VAL A 252 32.70 27.46 -0.56
CA VAL A 252 33.48 26.38 0.07
C VAL A 252 34.91 26.32 -0.49
N VAL A 253 35.07 26.41 -1.81
CA VAL A 253 36.39 26.40 -2.45
C VAL A 253 37.24 27.62 -2.04
N ARG A 254 36.64 28.81 -1.97
CA ARG A 254 37.33 30.03 -1.49
C ARG A 254 37.78 29.89 -0.04
N LEU A 255 36.88 29.46 0.84
CA LEU A 255 37.19 29.25 2.26
C LEU A 255 38.35 28.28 2.48
N ASN A 256 38.46 27.24 1.68
CA ASN A 256 39.55 26.27 1.80
C ASN A 256 40.87 26.79 1.22
N ARG A 257 40.85 27.54 0.11
CA ARG A 257 42.06 28.21 -0.41
C ARG A 257 42.67 29.19 0.60
N ASP A 258 41.83 29.93 1.31
CA ASP A 258 42.29 30.90 2.30
C ASP A 258 42.86 30.26 3.58
N LYS A 259 42.59 28.97 3.81
CA LYS A 259 43.20 28.19 4.90
C LYS A 259 44.58 27.69 4.51
N ASP A 260 44.75 27.24 3.27
CA ASP A 260 46.03 26.75 2.77
C ASP A 260 47.03 27.89 2.54
N ALA A 261 46.56 29.10 2.23
CA ALA A 261 47.40 30.30 2.10
C ALA A 261 47.91 30.89 3.42
N ARG A 262 47.40 30.42 4.58
CA ARG A 262 47.80 30.88 5.93
C ARG A 262 48.69 29.87 6.68
N ARG A 263 49.12 28.81 6.02
CA ARG A 263 50.13 27.86 6.52
C ARG A 263 51.45 28.12 5.82
#